data_AF-A0A3M1XXQ2-F1
#
_entry.id   AF-A0A3M1XXQ2-F1
#
_cell.length_a   1.000
_cell.length_b   1.000
_cell.length_c   1.000
_cell.angle_alpha   90.00
_cell.angle_beta   90.00
_cell.angle_gamma   90.00
#
_symmetry.space_group_name_H-M   'P 1'
#
loop_
_entity.id
_entity.type
_entity.pdbx_description
1 polymer ?
#
loop_
_entity_poly.entity_id
_entity_poly.type
_entity_poly.pdbx_seq_one_letter_code
_entity_poly.pdbx_strand_id
1 'polypeptide(L)'
;MSINRREFLKYAGLTCIGVGVGGAQLFVARVKPAFSDYKAADYSLKAKRWAMVIDLRKFKTEEDYQKVIEACHSIHNVPDFGDDKQHEIKWIWTEDFEHSFPHQQNKFIPKSVEEKPVLL
;
A
#
# COMPACT_ATOMS: atom_id res chain seq x y z
N MET A 1 -60.91 6.64 -14.50
CA MET A 1 -60.12 7.87 -14.44
C MET A 1 -58.77 7.59 -15.10
N SER A 2 -58.54 8.12 -16.29
CA SER A 2 -57.23 8.04 -16.95
C SER A 2 -56.33 9.12 -16.38
N ILE A 3 -55.12 8.76 -15.95
CA ILE A 3 -54.11 9.72 -15.51
C ILE A 3 -53.73 10.61 -16.69
N ASN A 4 -53.85 11.93 -16.53
CA ASN A 4 -53.41 12.90 -17.54
C ASN A 4 -51.88 12.94 -17.59
N ARG A 5 -51.27 13.16 -18.76
CA ARG A 5 -49.81 13.31 -18.96
C ARG A 5 -49.17 14.27 -17.95
N ARG A 6 -49.88 15.35 -17.59
CA ARG A 6 -49.42 16.32 -16.57
C ARG A 6 -49.37 15.72 -15.16
N GLU A 7 -50.34 14.91 -14.79
CA GLU A 7 -50.38 14.24 -13.48
C GLU A 7 -49.32 13.15 -13.40
N PHE A 8 -49.13 12.39 -14.47
CA PHE A 8 -48.05 11.40 -14.57
C PHE A 8 -46.68 12.05 -14.33
N LEU A 9 -46.38 13.16 -15.01
CA LEU A 9 -45.10 13.86 -14.83
C LEU A 9 -44.91 14.43 -13.41
N LYS A 10 -45.99 14.88 -12.76
CA LYS A 10 -45.92 15.33 -11.36
C LYS A 10 -45.60 14.18 -10.41
N TYR A 11 -46.27 13.03 -10.58
CA TYR A 11 -46.02 11.87 -9.72
C TYR A 11 -44.64 11.24 -9.97
N ALA A 12 -44.22 11.12 -11.22
CA ALA A 12 -42.89 10.61 -11.58
C ALA A 12 -41.76 11.52 -11.08
N GLY A 13 -41.93 12.84 -11.16
CA GLY A 13 -40.96 13.79 -10.61
C GLY A 13 -40.85 13.71 -9.09
N LEU A 14 -41.98 13.57 -8.39
CA LEU A 14 -42.00 13.47 -6.93
C LEU A 14 -41.34 12.16 -6.43
N THR A 15 -41.55 11.04 -7.14
CA THR A 15 -40.93 9.75 -6.78
C THR A 15 -39.42 9.74 -7.03
N CYS A 16 -38.93 10.35 -8.12
CA CYS A 16 -37.50 10.47 -8.37
C CYS A 16 -36.76 11.27 -7.29
N ILE A 17 -37.37 12.35 -6.76
CA ILE A 17 -36.76 13.16 -5.69
C ILE A 17 -36.76 12.37 -4.36
N GLY A 18 -37.85 11.67 -4.03
CA GLY A 18 -37.93 10.86 -2.80
C GLY A 18 -36.87 9.75 -2.73
N VAL A 19 -36.67 9.04 -3.84
CA VAL A 19 -35.62 7.99 -3.94
C VAL A 19 -34.22 8.59 -4.00
N GLY A 20 -34.04 9.74 -4.67
CA GLY A 20 -32.75 10.42 -4.77
C GLY A 20 -32.23 10.96 -3.44
N VAL A 21 -33.10 11.59 -2.63
CA VAL A 21 -32.71 12.17 -1.34
C VAL A 21 -32.59 11.12 -0.24
N GLY A 22 -33.52 10.14 -0.17
CA GLY A 22 -33.46 9.06 0.81
C GLY A 22 -32.36 8.02 0.54
N GLY A 23 -32.09 7.72 -0.74
CA GLY A 23 -31.04 6.80 -1.15
C GLY A 23 -29.62 7.35 -0.94
N ALA A 24 -29.42 8.65 -1.18
CA ALA A 24 -28.12 9.30 -0.98
C ALA A 24 -27.67 9.25 0.49
N GLN A 25 -28.57 9.46 1.45
CA GLN A 25 -28.21 9.39 2.88
C GLN A 25 -27.85 7.96 3.34
N LEU A 26 -28.50 6.94 2.79
CA LEU A 26 -28.20 5.54 3.13
C LEU A 26 -26.85 5.05 2.54
N PHE A 27 -26.47 5.54 1.36
CA PHE A 27 -25.17 5.23 0.76
C PHE A 27 -24.03 6.03 1.41
N VAL A 28 -24.23 7.31 1.73
CA VAL A 28 -23.19 8.15 2.34
C VAL A 28 -22.91 7.75 3.80
N ALA A 29 -23.93 7.31 4.56
CA ALA A 29 -23.74 6.91 5.95
C ALA A 29 -23.06 5.53 6.13
N ARG A 30 -23.10 4.64 5.13
CA ARG A 30 -22.51 3.30 5.20
C ARG A 30 -21.08 3.20 4.66
N VAL A 31 -20.60 4.24 3.99
CA VAL A 31 -19.20 4.31 3.53
C VAL A 31 -18.46 5.32 4.40
N LYS A 32 -18.48 5.12 5.72
CA LYS A 32 -17.29 5.44 6.49
C LYS A 32 -16.36 4.25 6.30
N PRO A 33 -15.33 4.34 5.45
CA PRO A 33 -14.27 3.34 5.47
C PRO A 33 -13.86 3.19 6.94
N ALA A 34 -13.81 1.97 7.42
CA ALA A 34 -13.18 1.64 8.69
C ALA A 34 -11.65 1.84 8.52
N PHE A 35 -11.24 3.07 8.22
CA PHE A 35 -9.94 3.52 8.65
C PHE A 35 -10.06 3.51 10.16
N SER A 36 -9.52 2.48 10.80
CA SER A 36 -9.25 2.57 12.23
C SER A 36 -8.60 3.91 12.47
N ASP A 37 -9.08 4.66 13.46
CA ASP A 37 -8.40 5.86 13.93
C ASP A 37 -7.01 5.43 14.42
N TYR A 38 -6.05 5.37 13.49
CA TYR A 38 -4.66 5.05 13.78
C TYR A 38 -4.11 6.23 14.56
N LYS A 39 -4.25 6.18 15.88
CA LYS A 39 -3.53 7.09 16.76
C LYS A 39 -2.07 6.73 16.66
N ALA A 40 -1.30 7.62 16.05
CA ALA A 40 0.16 7.53 16.10
C ALA A 40 0.56 7.45 17.59
N ALA A 41 1.40 6.47 17.93
CA ALA A 41 1.85 6.31 19.31
C ALA A 41 2.52 7.60 19.82
N ASP A 42 2.48 7.86 21.12
CA ASP A 42 3.01 9.10 21.70
C ASP A 42 4.51 9.31 21.43
N TYR A 43 5.25 8.22 21.16
CA TYR A 43 6.67 8.21 20.77
C TYR A 43 6.89 8.23 19.25
N SER A 44 5.86 8.47 18.46
CA SER A 44 5.99 8.57 17.00
C SER A 44 6.82 9.79 16.62
N LEU A 45 7.81 9.56 15.76
CA LEU A 45 8.64 10.64 15.25
C LEU A 45 7.81 11.54 14.32
N LYS A 46 8.03 12.86 14.41
CA LYS A 46 7.35 13.85 13.55
C LYS A 46 8.31 14.35 12.48
N ALA A 47 7.99 14.09 11.22
CA ALA A 47 8.76 14.59 10.08
C ALA A 47 7.82 15.03 8.94
N LYS A 48 8.27 16.01 8.14
CA LYS A 48 7.56 16.42 6.91
C LYS A 48 7.80 15.46 5.74
N ARG A 49 8.92 14.74 5.75
CA ARG A 49 9.33 13.79 4.71
C ARG A 49 10.19 12.70 5.35
N TRP A 50 9.87 11.46 5.05
CA TRP A 50 10.61 10.28 5.48
C TRP A 50 11.52 9.78 4.36
N ALA A 51 12.72 9.34 4.73
CA ALA A 51 13.67 8.70 3.84
C ALA A 51 14.47 7.65 4.62
N MET A 52 14.93 6.63 3.91
CA MET A 52 15.77 5.57 4.45
C MET A 52 17.02 5.45 3.57
N VAL A 53 18.16 5.22 4.19
CA VAL A 53 19.43 4.96 3.48
C VAL A 53 19.93 3.59 3.92
N ILE A 54 20.13 2.71 2.94
CA ILE A 54 20.68 1.37 3.15
C ILE A 54 22.14 1.38 2.71
N ASP A 55 23.06 1.15 3.65
CA ASP A 55 24.49 1.09 3.36
C ASP A 55 24.91 -0.34 3.02
N LEU A 56 24.92 -0.67 1.72
CA LEU A 56 25.29 -1.99 1.17
C LEU A 56 26.70 -2.45 1.58
N ARG A 57 27.56 -1.54 2.03
CA ARG A 57 28.91 -1.91 2.51
C ARG A 57 28.86 -2.66 3.83
N LYS A 58 27.79 -2.50 4.62
CA LYS A 58 27.62 -3.17 5.92
C LYS A 58 27.17 -4.62 5.79
N PHE A 59 26.51 -4.97 4.70
CA PHE A 59 26.13 -6.34 4.40
C PHE A 59 27.34 -7.10 3.86
N LYS A 60 27.77 -8.13 4.59
CA LYS A 60 28.95 -8.95 4.29
C LYS A 60 28.56 -10.35 3.85
N THR A 61 27.48 -10.88 4.40
CA THR A 61 26.99 -12.23 4.10
C THR A 61 25.50 -12.23 3.85
N GLU A 62 24.97 -13.35 3.34
CA GLU A 62 23.55 -13.52 3.08
C GLU A 62 22.71 -13.40 4.36
N GLU A 63 23.28 -13.90 5.48
CA GLU A 63 22.63 -13.84 6.79
C GLU A 63 22.41 -12.39 7.28
N ASP A 64 23.18 -11.42 6.79
CA ASP A 64 22.96 -10.01 7.13
C ASP A 64 21.67 -9.48 6.50
N TYR A 65 21.33 -9.90 5.29
CA TYR A 65 20.07 -9.52 4.62
C TYR A 65 18.89 -10.23 5.27
N GLN A 66 19.03 -11.53 5.51
CA GLN A 66 17.99 -12.35 6.12
C GLN A 66 17.54 -11.81 7.49
N LYS A 67 18.48 -11.36 8.33
CA LYS A 67 18.15 -10.73 9.63
C LYS A 67 17.26 -9.49 9.50
N VAL A 68 17.48 -8.67 8.46
CA VAL A 68 16.68 -7.45 8.24
C VAL A 68 15.30 -7.81 7.72
N ILE A 69 15.21 -8.79 6.81
CA ILE A 69 13.93 -9.30 6.28
C ILE A 69 13.10 -9.91 7.42
N GLU A 70 13.70 -10.76 8.25
CA GLU A 70 13.05 -11.37 9.42
C GLU A 70 12.57 -10.33 10.42
N ALA A 71 13.36 -9.28 10.67
CA ALA A 71 12.94 -8.18 11.53
C ALA A 71 11.70 -7.45 10.97
N CYS A 72 11.67 -7.19 9.65
CA CYS A 72 10.50 -6.62 9.00
C CYS A 72 9.28 -7.53 9.18
N HIS A 73 9.42 -8.81 8.89
CA HIS A 73 8.32 -9.77 8.97
C HIS A 73 7.79 -9.93 10.39
N SER A 74 8.68 -9.99 11.38
CA SER A 74 8.33 -10.10 12.79
C SER A 74 7.60 -8.85 13.33
N ILE A 75 8.05 -7.65 12.97
CA ILE A 75 7.45 -6.39 13.44
C ILE A 75 6.09 -6.15 12.79
N HIS A 76 5.94 -6.55 11.53
CA HIS A 76 4.76 -6.24 10.72
C HIS A 76 3.80 -7.42 10.54
N ASN A 77 4.05 -8.53 11.23
CA ASN A 77 3.24 -9.76 11.17
C ASN A 77 3.05 -10.27 9.73
N VAL A 78 4.12 -10.24 8.94
CA VAL A 78 4.10 -10.78 7.57
C VAL A 78 4.08 -12.32 7.67
N PRO A 79 3.08 -12.99 7.09
CA PRO A 79 2.98 -14.45 7.16
C PRO A 79 4.03 -15.14 6.30
N ASP A 80 4.53 -16.28 6.79
CA ASP A 80 5.42 -17.18 6.07
C ASP A 80 4.63 -18.36 5.50
N PHE A 81 4.74 -18.57 4.19
CA PHE A 81 4.06 -19.64 3.45
C PHE A 81 4.98 -20.83 3.11
N GLY A 82 6.21 -20.84 3.62
CA GLY A 82 7.19 -21.90 3.36
C GLY A 82 7.52 -22.01 1.87
N ASP A 83 7.38 -23.23 1.32
CA ASP A 83 7.78 -23.51 -0.06
C ASP A 83 6.76 -23.04 -1.13
N ASP A 84 5.60 -22.52 -0.75
CA ASP A 84 4.58 -22.04 -1.70
C ASP A 84 4.89 -20.63 -2.23
N LYS A 85 5.84 -20.59 -3.18
CA LYS A 85 6.29 -19.34 -3.82
C LYS A 85 5.20 -18.59 -4.59
N GLN A 86 4.09 -19.24 -4.97
CA GLN A 86 3.02 -18.57 -5.72
C GLN A 86 2.16 -17.67 -4.83
N HIS A 87 2.11 -17.96 -3.53
CA HIS A 87 1.32 -17.22 -2.54
C HIS A 87 2.18 -16.47 -1.53
N GLU A 88 3.50 -16.41 -1.76
CA GLU A 88 4.46 -15.72 -0.90
C GLU A 88 4.17 -14.21 -0.80
N ILE A 89 4.28 -13.65 0.41
CA ILE A 89 4.14 -12.22 0.66
C ILE A 89 5.49 -11.68 1.15
N LYS A 90 6.10 -10.79 0.36
CA LYS A 90 7.33 -10.07 0.73
C LYS A 90 7.05 -8.60 0.87
N TRP A 91 7.50 -8.02 1.96
CA TRP A 91 7.53 -6.56 2.11
C TRP A 91 8.86 -5.99 1.64
N ILE A 92 9.94 -6.69 1.97
CA ILE A 92 11.28 -6.40 1.50
C ILE A 92 11.99 -7.69 1.07
N TRP A 93 12.88 -7.59 0.09
CA TRP A 93 13.63 -8.74 -0.45
C TRP A 93 14.96 -8.32 -1.07
N THR A 94 15.84 -9.29 -1.31
CA THR A 94 17.11 -9.10 -2.02
C THR A 94 16.89 -9.14 -3.53
N GLU A 95 17.45 -8.17 -4.25
CA GLU A 95 17.54 -8.17 -5.71
C GLU A 95 18.93 -7.75 -6.17
N ASP A 96 19.27 -8.08 -7.41
CA ASP A 96 20.46 -7.62 -8.10
C ASP A 96 20.40 -6.10 -8.31
N PHE A 97 21.57 -5.46 -8.20
CA PHE A 97 21.71 -4.02 -8.36
C PHE A 97 21.22 -3.54 -9.74
N GLU A 98 21.55 -4.26 -10.81
CA GLU A 98 21.19 -3.88 -12.19
C GLU A 98 19.68 -3.91 -12.44
N HIS A 99 18.97 -4.91 -11.90
CA HIS A 99 17.52 -4.98 -11.99
C HIS A 99 16.82 -3.90 -11.15
N SER A 100 17.38 -3.60 -9.98
CA SER A 100 16.85 -2.58 -9.06
C SER A 100 17.06 -1.16 -9.57
N PHE A 101 18.21 -0.91 -10.21
CA PHE A 101 18.64 0.42 -10.66
C PHE A 101 19.03 0.43 -12.14
N PRO A 102 18.12 0.08 -13.06
CA PRO A 102 18.43 -0.10 -14.48
C PRO A 102 18.93 1.18 -15.16
N HIS A 103 18.64 2.35 -14.58
CA HIS A 103 19.06 3.66 -15.09
C HIS A 103 20.29 4.23 -14.38
N GLN A 104 20.85 3.55 -13.37
CA GLN A 104 22.01 4.01 -12.62
C GLN A 104 23.31 3.33 -13.05
N GLN A 105 23.51 3.07 -14.35
CA GLN A 105 24.75 2.52 -14.88
C GLN A 105 25.81 3.62 -15.10
N ASN A 106 26.24 4.30 -14.03
CA ASN A 106 27.30 5.30 -14.12
C ASN A 106 28.66 4.66 -13.80
N LYS A 107 29.69 4.97 -14.61
CA LYS A 107 31.05 4.41 -14.50
C LYS A 107 31.80 4.70 -13.19
N PHE A 108 31.25 5.53 -12.31
CA PHE A 108 31.84 5.90 -11.02
C PHE A 108 31.28 5.08 -9.86
N ILE A 109 30.30 4.22 -10.09
CA ILE A 109 29.84 3.27 -9.07
C ILE A 109 30.93 2.20 -8.92
N PRO A 110 31.38 1.91 -7.68
CA PRO A 110 32.33 0.83 -7.46
C PRO A 110 31.71 -0.52 -7.83
N LYS A 111 32.43 -1.34 -8.61
CA LYS A 111 31.99 -2.72 -8.95
C LYS A 111 31.58 -3.55 -7.73
N SER A 112 32.29 -3.38 -6.61
CA SER A 112 31.97 -4.05 -5.35
C SER A 112 30.60 -3.69 -4.75
N VAL A 113 29.93 -2.67 -5.29
CA VAL A 113 28.55 -2.29 -4.95
C VAL A 113 27.58 -2.83 -6.00
N GLU A 114 27.93 -2.77 -7.29
CA GLU A 114 27.11 -3.32 -8.39
C GLU A 114 26.95 -4.84 -8.29
N GLU A 115 27.98 -5.55 -7.83
CA GLU A 115 27.98 -7.00 -7.67
C GLU A 115 27.27 -7.47 -6.38
N LYS A 116 26.75 -6.55 -5.57
CA LYS A 116 26.04 -6.90 -4.33
C LYS A 116 24.53 -6.94 -4.54
N PRO A 117 23.85 -7.86 -3.85
CA PRO A 117 22.41 -7.75 -3.68
C PRO A 117 22.07 -6.43 -2.98
N VAL A 118 20.92 -5.87 -3.34
CA VAL A 118 20.31 -4.71 -2.71
C VAL A 118 18.98 -5.12 -2.09
N LEU A 119 18.61 -4.42 -1.03
CA LEU A 119 17.36 -4.66 -0.33
C LEU A 119 16.32 -3.66 -0.86
N LEU A 120 15.25 -4.19 -1.44
CA LEU A 120 14.07 -3.44 -1.90
C LEU A 120 12.92 -3.61 -0.93
#